data_AF-A0A439TWM2-F1
#
_entry.id   AF-A0A439TWM2-F1
#
_cell.length_a   1.000
_cell.length_b   1.000
_cell.length_c   1.000
_cell.angle_alpha   90.00
_cell.angle_beta   90.00
_cell.angle_gamma   90.00
#
_symmetry.space_group_name_H-M   'P 1'
#
loop_
_entity.id
_entity.type
_entity.pdbx_description
1 polymer ?
#
loop_
_entity_poly.entity_id
_entity_poly.type
_entity_poly.pdbx_seq_one_letter_code
_entity_poly.pdbx_strand_id
1 'polypeptide(L)'
;MSRHQFVQELESAADHIADASRADLQVLLRRAALLLRNVGGLSLEPRTDEILAGLAAEMGKGKLDLVETILDDWLVANAYLPVPHALDEESETEGRA
;
A
#
# COMPACT_ATOMS: atom_id res chain seq x y z
N MET A 1 18.17 4.20 -8.03
CA MET A 1 18.46 2.79 -7.69
C MET A 1 17.13 2.09 -7.51
N SER A 2 16.87 0.99 -8.21
CA SER A 2 15.62 0.24 -8.07
C SER A 2 15.66 -0.64 -6.80
N ARG A 3 14.50 -1.05 -6.29
CA ARG A 3 14.41 -2.00 -5.16
C ARG A 3 15.19 -3.29 -5.45
N HIS A 4 15.13 -3.79 -6.69
CA HIS A 4 15.83 -5.00 -7.10
C HIS A 4 17.36 -4.84 -7.05
N GLN A 5 17.89 -3.72 -7.51
CA GLN A 5 19.32 -3.40 -7.41
C GLN A 5 19.78 -3.33 -5.95
N PHE A 6 18.97 -2.71 -5.09
CA PHE A 6 19.30 -2.62 -3.66
C PHE A 6 19.26 -3.97 -2.95
N VAL A 7 18.34 -4.87 -3.34
CA VAL A 7 18.31 -6.25 -2.83
C VAL A 7 19.57 -7.02 -3.25
N GLN A 8 20.00 -6.90 -4.51
CA GLN A 8 21.23 -7.52 -4.98
C GLN A 8 22.47 -6.99 -4.25
N GLU A 9 22.52 -5.69 -3.95
CA GLU A 9 23.60 -5.12 -3.11
C GLU A 9 23.61 -5.70 -1.70
N LEU A 10 22.43 -5.93 -1.09
CA LEU A 10 22.32 -6.56 0.22
C LEU A 10 22.79 -8.03 0.20
N GLU A 11 22.37 -8.80 -0.80
CA GLU A 11 22.77 -10.20 -0.97
C GLU A 11 24.27 -10.33 -1.20
N SER A 12 24.83 -9.52 -2.11
CA SER A 12 26.27 -9.51 -2.37
C SER A 12 27.09 -9.09 -1.15
N ALA A 13 26.63 -8.09 -0.38
CA ALA A 13 27.28 -7.69 0.86
C ALA A 13 27.21 -8.79 1.94
N ALA A 14 26.16 -9.61 1.96
CA ALA A 14 26.04 -10.75 2.86
C ALA A 14 26.99 -11.89 2.46
N ASP A 15 27.08 -12.20 1.16
CA ASP A 15 27.98 -13.23 0.62
C ASP A 15 29.46 -12.90 0.82
N HIS A 16 29.80 -11.61 0.91
CA HIS A 16 31.17 -11.11 1.08
C HIS A 16 31.37 -10.33 2.39
N ILE A 17 30.60 -10.67 3.44
CA ILE A 17 30.57 -9.89 4.68
C ILE A 17 31.92 -9.82 5.41
N ALA A 18 32.78 -10.83 5.23
CA ALA A 18 34.13 -10.85 5.79
C ALA A 18 35.05 -9.79 5.14
N ASP A 19 34.79 -9.43 3.89
CA ASP A 19 35.57 -8.46 3.11
C ASP A 19 34.97 -7.04 3.20
N ALA A 20 33.75 -6.92 3.70
CA ALA A 20 33.02 -5.66 3.80
C ALA A 20 33.53 -4.80 4.96
N SER A 21 33.76 -3.51 4.72
CA SER A 21 34.13 -2.58 5.78
C SER A 21 32.95 -2.34 6.73
N ARG A 22 33.24 -2.19 8.03
CA ARG A 22 32.21 -1.86 9.03
C ARG A 22 31.44 -0.58 8.68
N ALA A 23 32.11 0.41 8.08
CA ALA A 23 31.50 1.67 7.70
C ALA A 23 30.48 1.48 6.56
N ASP A 24 30.85 0.68 5.55
CA ASP A 24 29.98 0.40 4.40
C ASP A 24 28.75 -0.40 4.83
N LEU A 25 28.95 -1.42 5.67
CA LEU A 25 27.84 -2.19 6.26
C LEU A 25 26.89 -1.29 7.05
N GLN A 26 27.41 -0.35 7.84
CA GLN A 26 26.57 0.58 8.58
C GLN A 26 25.74 1.50 7.67
N VAL A 27 26.30 1.95 6.55
CA VAL A 27 25.58 2.78 5.58
C VAL A 27 24.50 1.95 4.87
N LEU A 28 24.85 0.75 4.42
CA LEU A 28 23.95 -0.19 3.75
C LEU A 28 22.75 -0.55 4.64
N LEU A 29 23.00 -0.90 5.91
CA LEU A 29 21.96 -1.25 6.88
C LEU A 29 21.05 -0.07 7.21
N ARG A 30 21.57 1.16 7.30
CA ARG A 30 20.74 2.37 7.49
C ARG A 30 19.83 2.61 6.28
N ARG A 31 20.34 2.41 5.06
CA ARG A 31 19.54 2.50 3.83
C ARG A 31 18.46 1.42 3.78
N ALA A 32 18.80 0.20 4.20
CA ALA A 32 17.85 -0.91 4.28
C ALA A 32 16.73 -0.61 5.29
N ALA A 33 17.07 -0.14 6.48
CA ALA A 33 16.10 0.24 7.50
C ALA A 33 15.17 1.38 7.03
N LEU A 34 15.69 2.37 6.29
CA LEU A 34 14.87 3.43 5.70
C LEU A 34 13.91 2.88 4.65
N LEU A 35 14.38 2.01 3.75
CA LEU A 35 13.54 1.39 2.73
C LEU A 35 12.46 0.50 3.35
N LEU A 36 12.81 -0.34 4.33
CA LEU A 36 11.88 -1.22 5.04
C LEU A 36 10.86 -0.44 5.86
N ARG A 37 11.25 0.66 6.52
CA ARG A 37 10.31 1.54 7.22
C ARG A 37 9.30 2.20 6.27
N ASN A 38 9.70 2.36 5.01
CA ASN A 38 8.84 2.87 3.94
C ASN A 38 8.10 1.75 3.18
N VAL A 39 8.26 0.47 3.57
CA VAL A 39 7.40 -0.65 3.12
C VAL A 39 6.11 -0.60 3.96
N GLY A 40 5.36 0.48 3.81
CA GLY A 40 4.03 0.66 4.41
C GLY A 40 2.93 0.28 3.42
N GLY A 41 3.05 -0.86 2.75
CA GLY A 41 2.12 -1.28 1.70
C GLY A 41 1.68 -2.73 1.87
N LEU A 42 0.40 -2.99 1.56
CA LEU A 42 -0.13 -4.34 1.40
C LEU A 42 0.72 -5.10 0.37
N SER A 43 1.24 -6.27 0.76
CA SER A 43 1.95 -7.15 -0.16
C SER A 43 0.93 -7.89 -1.00
N LEU A 44 0.69 -7.40 -2.22
CA LEU A 44 -0.21 -8.01 -3.18
C LEU A 44 0.55 -8.95 -4.11
N GLU A 45 -0.16 -9.92 -4.67
CA GLU A 45 0.37 -10.80 -5.71
C GLU A 45 0.79 -9.95 -6.93
N PRO A 46 1.96 -10.20 -7.57
CA PRO A 46 2.57 -9.23 -8.50
C PRO A 46 1.66 -8.79 -9.65
N ARG A 47 0.90 -9.73 -10.23
CA ARG A 47 -0.07 -9.43 -11.29
C ARG A 47 -1.18 -8.50 -10.78
N THR A 48 -1.69 -8.76 -9.58
CA THR A 48 -2.69 -7.92 -8.93
C THR A 48 -2.14 -6.52 -8.64
N ASP A 49 -0.89 -6.42 -8.17
CA ASP A 49 -0.23 -5.14 -7.91
C ASP A 49 -0.09 -4.27 -9.17
N GLU A 50 0.31 -4.88 -10.29
CA GLU A 50 0.43 -4.22 -11.59
C GLU A 50 -0.90 -3.71 -12.11
N ILE A 51 -1.97 -4.52 -12.00
CA ILE A 51 -3.33 -4.13 -12.42
C ILE A 51 -3.81 -2.93 -11.59
N LEU A 52 -3.65 -2.98 -10.27
CA LEU A 52 -4.07 -1.89 -9.38
C LEU A 52 -3.23 -0.62 -9.59
N ALA A 53 -1.94 -0.76 -9.88
CA ALA A 53 -1.09 0.37 -10.22
C ALA A 53 -1.54 1.04 -11.54
N GLY A 54 -1.88 0.26 -12.56
CA GLY A 54 -2.43 0.78 -13.82
C GLY A 54 -3.76 1.49 -13.62
N LEU A 55 -4.69 0.85 -12.91
CA LEU A 55 -6.01 1.43 -12.61
C LEU A 55 -5.89 2.72 -11.80
N ALA A 56 -5.02 2.76 -10.79
CA ALA A 56 -4.78 3.98 -10.01
C ALA A 56 -4.25 5.12 -10.89
N ALA A 57 -3.35 4.83 -11.83
CA ALA A 57 -2.82 5.80 -12.77
C ALA A 57 -3.90 6.32 -13.74
N GLU A 58 -4.76 5.45 -14.27
CA GLU A 58 -5.90 5.83 -15.12
C GLU A 58 -6.89 6.73 -14.37
N MET A 59 -7.08 6.49 -13.08
CA MET A 59 -7.97 7.27 -12.21
C MET A 59 -7.30 8.53 -11.63
N GLY A 60 -6.00 8.75 -11.88
CA GLY A 60 -5.25 9.86 -11.30
C GLY A 60 -5.15 9.83 -9.77
N LYS A 61 -5.24 8.64 -9.15
CA LYS A 61 -5.21 8.44 -7.69
C LYS A 61 -3.91 7.77 -7.24
N GLY A 62 -3.58 7.91 -5.95
CA GLY A 62 -2.57 7.07 -5.31
C GLY A 62 -3.04 5.62 -5.28
N LYS A 63 -2.13 4.65 -5.51
CA LYS A 63 -2.46 3.22 -5.46
C LYS A 63 -3.03 2.81 -4.09
N LEU A 64 -2.48 3.35 -3.00
CA LEU A 64 -2.97 3.07 -1.65
C LEU A 64 -4.39 3.65 -1.45
N ASP A 65 -4.64 4.88 -1.89
CA ASP A 65 -5.97 5.49 -1.82
C ASP A 65 -7.02 4.68 -2.60
N LEU A 66 -6.64 4.15 -3.78
CA LEU A 66 -7.49 3.26 -4.55
C LEU A 66 -7.77 1.96 -3.79
N VAL A 67 -6.75 1.34 -3.20
CA VAL A 67 -6.90 0.10 -2.43
C VAL A 67 -7.78 0.33 -1.19
N GLU A 68 -7.60 1.44 -0.47
CA GLU A 68 -8.45 1.82 0.66
C GLU A 68 -9.92 1.98 0.22
N THR A 69 -10.16 2.68 -0.89
CA THR A 69 -11.52 2.83 -1.46
C THR A 69 -12.15 1.47 -1.79
N ILE A 70 -11.40 0.58 -2.46
CA ILE A 70 -11.89 -0.76 -2.83
C ILE A 70 -12.22 -1.60 -1.59
N LEU A 71 -11.36 -1.53 -0.56
CA LEU A 71 -11.57 -2.27 0.68
C LEU A 71 -12.80 -1.76 1.44
N ASP A 72 -12.97 -0.45 1.54
CA ASP A 72 -14.14 0.16 2.17
C ASP A 72 -15.43 -0.25 1.45
N ASP A 73 -15.47 -0.11 0.12
CA ASP A 73 -16.61 -0.52 -0.71
C ASP A 73 -16.93 -2.01 -0.54
N TRP A 74 -15.90 -2.88 -0.55
CA TRP A 74 -16.07 -4.31 -0.36
C TRP A 74 -16.61 -4.64 1.04
N LEU A 75 -16.09 -4.00 2.09
CA LEU A 75 -16.54 -4.22 3.47
C LEU A 75 -18.00 -3.78 3.67
N VAL A 76 -18.40 -2.66 3.07
CA VAL A 76 -19.80 -2.20 3.06
C VAL A 76 -20.70 -3.17 2.29
N ALA A 77 -20.31 -3.55 1.07
CA ALA A 77 -21.09 -4.47 0.23
C ALA A 77 -21.30 -5.85 0.87
N ASN A 78 -20.36 -6.29 1.72
CA ASN A 78 -20.44 -7.55 2.45
C ASN A 78 -20.96 -7.39 3.89
N ALA A 79 -21.53 -6.24 4.24
CA ALA A 79 -22.13 -5.94 5.54
C ALA A 79 -21.18 -6.09 6.75
N TYR A 80 -19.86 -6.02 6.52
CA TYR A 80 -18.86 -5.95 7.60
C TYR A 80 -18.70 -4.52 8.13
N LEU A 81 -19.00 -3.52 7.30
CA LEU A 81 -19.19 -2.14 7.70
C LEU A 81 -20.65 -1.73 7.47
N PRO A 82 -21.22 -0.86 8.34
CA PRO A 82 -22.53 -0.30 8.07
C PRO A 82 -22.47 0.50 6.77
N VAL A 83 -23.51 0.38 5.94
CA VAL A 83 -23.70 1.28 4.80
C VAL A 83 -23.76 2.70 5.39
N PRO A 84 -22.87 3.62 4.99
CA PRO A 84 -23.02 5.02 5.37
C PRO A 84 -24.40 5.43 4.92
N HIS A 85 -25.31 5.67 5.87
CA HIS A 85 -26.60 6.23 5.55
C HIS A 85 -26.30 7.61 4.98
N ALA A 86 -26.37 7.74 3.65
CA ALA A 86 -26.66 9.03 3.06
C ALA A 86 -27.97 9.43 3.75
N LEU A 87 -27.87 10.39 4.66
CA LEU A 87 -29.02 10.99 5.30
C LEU A 87 -29.82 11.54 4.13
N ASP A 88 -30.84 10.79 3.73
CA ASP A 88 -31.85 11.24 2.78
C ASP A 88 -32.52 12.42 3.49
N GLU A 89 -32.04 13.62 3.19
CA GLU A 89 -32.70 14.85 3.56
C GLU A 89 -34.11 14.77 2.94
N GLU A 90 -35.11 14.83 3.82
CA GLU A 90 -36.55 14.91 3.52
C GLU A 90 -37.29 13.58 3.27
N SER A 91 -37.58 12.89 4.37
CA SER A 91 -38.93 12.30 4.52
C SER A 91 -39.62 12.88 5.75
N GLU A 92 -39.91 14.18 5.70
CA GLU A 92 -41.06 14.74 6.44
C GLU A 92 -42.33 14.15 5.83
N THR A 93 -42.75 12.99 6.32
CA THR A 93 -44.13 12.58 6.13
C THR A 93 -44.98 13.44 7.05
N GLU A 94 -45.56 14.52 6.52
CA GLU A 94 -46.69 15.20 7.16
C GLU A 94 -47.83 14.18 7.29
N GLY A 95 -47.87 13.49 8.43
CA GLY A 95 -49.00 12.67 8.82
C GLY A 95 -50.24 13.56 8.95
N ARG A 96 -51.15 13.46 7.99
CA ARG A 96 -52.54 13.90 8.15
C ARG A 96 -53.50 12.78 7.73
N ALA A 97 -54.43 12.55 8.66
CA ALA A 97 -55.62 11.70 8.65
C ALA A 97 -55.43 10.21 8.98
#